data_AF-A0A653DX14-F1
#
_entry.id   AF-A0A653DX14-F1
#
_cell.length_a   1.000
_cell.length_b   1.000
_cell.length_c   1.000
_cell.angle_alpha   90.00
_cell.angle_beta   90.00
_cell.angle_gamma   90.00
#
_symmetry.space_group_name_H-M   'P 1'
#
loop_
_entity.id
_entity.type
_entity.pdbx_description
1 polymer ?
#
loop_
_entity_poly.entity_id
_entity_poly.type
_entity_poly.pdbx_seq_one_letter_code
_entity_poly.pdbx_strand_id
1 'polypeptide(L)' 'MGTDGILNKELVDKFKKSFYADEKNLLAQNVCSRTDIFDVCLSRKTLEETQHVYNHKKTMKIQQFYGQNIK' A
#
# COMPACT_ATOMS: atom_id res chain seq x y z
N MET A 1 -32.74 19.70 -10.29
CA MET A 1 -31.66 18.91 -10.91
C MET A 1 -30.60 18.74 -9.83
N GLY A 2 -30.50 17.54 -9.25
CA GLY A 2 -29.56 17.28 -8.16
C GLY A 2 -28.12 17.32 -8.68
N THR A 3 -27.27 18.12 -8.05
CA THR A 3 -25.82 18.18 -8.31
C THR A 3 -25.07 17.09 -7.54
N ASP A 4 -25.74 15.99 -7.23
CA ASP A 4 -25.19 14.88 -6.46
C ASP A 4 -24.11 14.20 -7.31
N GLY A 5 -22.86 14.30 -6.85
CA GLY A 5 -21.68 13.76 -7.54
C GLY A 5 -20.81 14.80 -8.25
N ILE A 6 -21.18 16.08 -8.29
CA ILE A 6 -20.32 17.12 -8.88
C ILE A 6 -19.33 17.61 -7.84
N LEU A 7 -18.03 17.45 -8.13
CA LEU A 7 -16.94 18.09 -7.39
C LEU A 7 -17.07 19.60 -7.50
N ASN A 8 -17.38 20.25 -6.39
CA ASN A 8 -17.43 21.71 -6.28
C ASN A 8 -16.35 22.23 -5.32
N LYS A 9 -16.06 23.53 -5.39
CA LYS A 9 -14.96 24.14 -4.64
C LYS A 9 -15.13 24.00 -3.12
N GLU A 10 -16.33 24.19 -2.61
CA GLU A 10 -16.63 24.09 -1.18
C GLU A 10 -16.39 22.68 -0.65
N LEU A 11 -16.80 21.66 -1.41
CA LEU A 11 -16.59 20.26 -1.07
C LEU A 11 -15.10 19.89 -1.08
N VAL A 12 -14.35 20.36 -2.08
CA VAL A 12 -12.89 20.15 -2.16
C VAL A 12 -12.19 20.84 -0.99
N ASP A 13 -12.59 22.06 -0.63
CA ASP A 13 -12.03 22.77 0.52
C ASP A 13 -12.34 22.04 1.84
N LYS A 14 -13.52 21.42 1.97
CA LYS A 14 -13.86 20.57 3.12
C LYS A 14 -12.97 19.33 3.18
N PHE A 15 -12.76 18.63 2.08
CA PHE A 15 -11.85 17.48 2.02
C PHE A 15 -10.43 17.87 2.36
N LYS A 16 -9.95 18.99 1.80
CA LYS A 16 -8.63 19.53 2.10
C LYS A 16 -8.47 19.78 3.60
N LYS A 17 -9.40 20.50 4.22
CA LYS A 17 -9.38 20.77 5.66
C LYS A 17 -9.38 19.48 6.49
N SER A 18 -10.24 18.52 6.13
CA SER A 18 -10.30 17.23 6.81
C SER A 18 -9.02 16.41 6.66
N PHE A 19 -8.39 16.47 5.49
CA PHE A 19 -7.15 15.74 5.22
C PHE A 19 -5.99 16.28 6.05
N TYR A 20 -5.80 17.60 6.05
CA TYR A 20 -4.71 18.27 6.76
C TYR A 20 -4.93 18.39 8.28
N ALA A 21 -6.11 18.03 8.79
CA ALA A 21 -6.39 17.98 10.23
C ALA A 21 -5.79 16.73 10.92
N ASP A 22 -5.43 15.69 10.16
CA ASP A 22 -4.80 14.47 10.68
C ASP A 22 -3.31 14.44 10.35
N GLU A 23 -2.46 14.42 11.37
CA GLU A 23 -1.00 14.36 11.24
C GLU A 23 -0.53 13.09 10.51
N LYS A 24 -1.29 11.98 10.58
CA LYS A 24 -0.96 10.75 9.84
C LYS A 24 -1.10 10.94 8.33
N ASN A 25 -2.05 11.74 7.89
CA ASN A 25 -2.22 12.06 6.47
C ASN A 25 -1.04 12.89 5.95
N LEU A 26 -0.55 13.82 6.76
CA LEU A 26 0.67 14.59 6.45
C LEU A 26 1.90 13.69 6.38
N LEU A 27 2.07 12.78 7.34
CA LEU A 27 3.15 11.80 7.32
C LEU A 27 3.08 10.94 6.06
N ALA A 28 1.91 10.36 5.76
CA ALA A 28 1.70 9.54 4.57
C ALA A 28 1.99 10.33 3.28
N GLN A 29 1.51 11.56 3.15
CA GLN A 29 1.78 12.43 2.00
C GLN A 29 3.28 12.68 1.81
N ASN A 30 4.00 12.95 2.91
CA ASN A 30 5.44 13.18 2.90
C ASN A 30 6.21 11.94 2.44
N VAL A 31 5.83 10.75 2.91
CA VAL A 31 6.57 9.54 2.57
C VAL A 31 6.20 9.06 1.15
N CYS A 32 4.91 8.98 0.82
CA CYS A 32 4.42 8.48 -0.47
C CYS A 32 4.72 9.42 -1.66
N SER A 33 5.10 10.68 -1.43
CA SER A 33 5.52 11.60 -2.52
C SER A 33 6.96 11.39 -2.98
N ARG A 34 7.76 10.59 -2.23
CA ARG A 34 9.21 10.43 -2.46
C ARG A 34 9.65 8.97 -2.62
N THR A 35 8.83 8.04 -2.18
CA THR A 35 9.13 6.60 -2.17
C THR A 35 7.98 5.84 -2.82
N ASP A 36 8.28 4.71 -3.46
CA ASP A 36 7.26 3.82 -3.99
C ASP A 36 6.27 3.38 -2.90
N ILE A 37 4.98 3.37 -3.21
CA ILE A 37 3.92 3.13 -2.23
C ILE A 37 4.01 1.71 -1.67
N PHE A 38 4.42 0.72 -2.47
CA PHE A 38 4.59 -0.64 -1.98
C PHE A 38 5.68 -0.69 -0.91
N ASP A 39 6.82 -0.04 -1.14
CA ASP A 39 7.91 0.02 -0.16
C ASP A 39 7.49 0.70 1.14
N VAL A 40 6.65 1.75 1.06
CA VAL A 40 6.13 2.46 2.23
C VAL A 40 5.12 1.63 3.01
N CYS A 41 4.29 0.86 2.31
CA CYS A 41 3.26 0.02 2.92
C CYS A 41 3.80 -1.31 3.44
N LEU A 42 5.08 -1.65 3.22
CA LEU A 42 5.69 -2.85 3.77
C LEU A 42 5.79 -2.78 5.30
N SER A 43 5.14 -3.73 5.96
CA SER A 43 5.22 -3.91 7.41
C SER A 43 6.50 -4.65 7.78
N ARG A 44 7.43 -3.97 8.44
CA ARG A 44 8.66 -4.58 8.98
C ARG A 44 8.34 -5.73 9.92
N LYS A 45 7.33 -5.56 10.79
CA LYS A 45 6.87 -6.61 11.71
C LYS A 45 6.44 -7.87 10.95
N THR A 46 5.68 -7.71 9.88
CA THR A 46 5.22 -8.85 9.06
C THR A 46 6.40 -9.56 8.39
N LEU A 47 7.39 -8.81 7.91
CA LEU A 47 8.62 -9.38 7.35
C LEU A 47 9.41 -10.17 8.41
N GLU A 48 9.50 -9.65 9.64
CA GLU A 48 10.18 -10.33 10.75
C GLU A 48 9.45 -11.60 11.22
N GLU A 49 8.12 -11.57 11.26
CA GLU A 49 7.28 -12.69 11.73
C GLU A 49 7.06 -13.78 10.65
N THR A 50 7.30 -13.47 9.38
CA THR A 50 7.12 -14.43 8.28
C THR A 50 8.25 -15.45 8.29
N GLN A 51 7.90 -16.72 8.56
CA GLN A 51 8.83 -17.84 8.57
C GLN A 51 8.45 -18.85 7.49
N HIS A 52 9.36 -19.13 6.55
CA HIS A 52 9.15 -20.14 5.49
C HIS A 52 9.47 -21.57 5.96
N VAL A 53 9.23 -21.88 7.24
CA VAL A 53 9.41 -23.19 7.85
C VAL A 53 8.04 -23.83 8.06
N TYR A 54 7.82 -24.99 7.45
CA TYR A 54 6.52 -25.67 7.46
C TYR A 54 6.67 -27.08 8.06
N ASN A 55 6.05 -27.33 9.22
CA ASN A 55 6.18 -28.59 9.96
C ASN A 55 5.47 -29.78 9.29
N HIS A 56 4.49 -29.52 8.42
CA HIS A 56 3.79 -30.54 7.66
C HIS A 56 3.84 -30.22 6.17
N LYS A 57 5.03 -30.37 5.58
CA LYS A 57 5.21 -30.23 4.14
C LYS A 57 4.74 -31.52 3.46
N LYS A 58 3.53 -31.53 2.89
CA LYS A 58 3.18 -32.57 1.89
C LYS A 58 4.18 -32.45 0.74
N THR A 59 4.64 -33.59 0.21
CA THR A 59 5.66 -33.69 -0.85
C THR A 59 5.27 -32.90 -2.09
N MET A 60 5.53 -31.60 -2.08
CA MET A 60 5.54 -30.78 -3.28
C MET A 60 6.95 -30.80 -3.84
N LYS A 61 7.07 -31.38 -5.02
CA LYS A 61 8.26 -31.28 -5.87
C LYS A 61 8.68 -29.82 -5.91
N ILE A 62 9.95 -29.56 -5.61
CA ILE A 62 10.57 -28.26 -5.81
C ILE A 62 10.69 -28.11 -7.34
N GLN A 63 9.68 -27.53 -7.99
CA GLN A 63 9.84 -27.10 -9.38
C GLN A 63 10.81 -25.91 -9.32
N GLN A 64 12.01 -26.08 -9.86
CA GLN A 64 12.91 -24.96 -10.08
C GLN A 64 12.19 -23.99 -11.03
N PHE A 65 11.79 -22.81 -10.53
CA PHE A 65 11.33 -21.72 -11.38
C PHE A 65 12.57 -21.15 -12.07
N TYR A 66 12.82 -21.60 -13.31
CA TYR A 66 13.77 -20.93 -14.19
C TYR A 66 13.18 -19.57 -14.54
N GLY A 67 13.78 -18.50 -14.03
CA GLY A 67 13.35 -17.13 -14.30
C GLY A 67 13.31 -16.89 -15.81
N GLN A 68 12.15 -16.46 -16.33
CA GLN A 68 12.09 -15.95 -17.69
C GLN A 68 12.85 -14.63 -17.73
N ASN A 69 14.02 -14.64 -18.37
CA ASN A 69 14.73 -13.42 -18.76
C ASN A 69 13.86 -12.70 -19.79
N ILE A 70 13.11 -11.70 -19.34
CA ILE A 70 12.45 -10.74 -20.22
C ILE A 70 13.58 -9.88 -20.81
N LYS A 71 13.82 -10.06 -22.11
CA LYS A 71 14.68 -9.18 -22.92
C LYS A 71 14.02 -7.85 -23.16
#